data_AF-A0A0C9N7N9-F1
#
_entry.id   AF-A0A0C9N7N9-F1
#
_cell.length_a   1.000
_cell.length_b   1.000
_cell.length_c   1.000
_cell.angle_alpha   90.00
_cell.angle_beta   90.00
_cell.angle_gamma   90.00
#
_symmetry.space_group_name_H-M   'P 1'
#
loop_
_entity.id
_entity.type
_entity.pdbx_description
1 polymer ?
#
loop_
_entity_poly.entity_id
_entity_poly.type
_entity_poly.pdbx_seq_one_letter_code
_entity_poly.pdbx_strand_id
1 'polypeptide(L)' 'MNPMLDPDLIEYMDDATLLEAFALVQETSDQDDRDVILAEMARRNLGGTTPMAPVRMECRP' A
#
# COMPACT_ATOMS: atom_id res chain seq x y z
N MET A 1 0.33 13.08 -12.88
CA MET A 1 -0.97 12.44 -12.64
C MET A 1 -1.32 11.48 -13.76
N ASN A 2 -1.10 10.21 -13.47
CA ASN A 2 -1.58 9.10 -14.27
C ASN A 2 -3.10 8.94 -14.10
N PRO A 3 -3.92 8.92 -15.17
CA PRO A 3 -5.38 8.78 -15.06
C PRO A 3 -5.83 7.44 -14.47
N MET A 4 -4.97 6.44 -14.42
CA MET A 4 -5.25 5.14 -13.78
C MET A 4 -5.16 5.20 -12.25
N LEU A 5 -4.55 6.27 -11.71
CA LEU A 5 -4.34 6.49 -10.27
C LEU A 5 -5.31 7.54 -9.71
N ASP A 6 -6.42 7.76 -10.41
CA ASP A 6 -7.56 8.51 -9.88
C ASP A 6 -8.08 7.79 -8.62
N PRO A 7 -8.26 8.48 -7.48
CA PRO A 7 -8.83 7.92 -6.26
C PRO A 7 -10.17 7.19 -6.47
N ASP A 8 -10.98 7.66 -7.42
CA ASP A 8 -12.26 7.03 -7.74
C ASP A 8 -12.09 5.74 -8.55
N LEU A 9 -10.95 5.53 -9.20
CA LEU A 9 -10.66 4.31 -9.98
C LEU A 9 -9.85 3.31 -9.19
N ILE A 10 -8.95 3.78 -8.30
CA ILE A 10 -8.08 2.93 -7.50
C ILE A 10 -8.87 2.08 -6.47
N GLU A 11 -10.04 2.56 -6.03
CA GLU A 11 -10.91 1.81 -5.12
C GLU A 11 -11.51 0.55 -5.75
N TYR A 12 -11.56 0.45 -7.08
CA TYR A 12 -12.08 -0.70 -7.82
C TYR A 12 -10.99 -1.65 -8.34
N MET A 13 -9.72 -1.25 -8.25
CA MET A 13 -8.60 -2.11 -8.64
C MET A 13 -8.53 -3.31 -7.69
N ASP A 14 -8.16 -4.48 -8.21
CA ASP A 14 -7.85 -5.62 -7.35
C ASP A 14 -6.48 -5.44 -6.66
N ASP A 15 -6.26 -6.24 -5.62
CA ASP A 15 -5.07 -6.12 -4.79
C ASP A 15 -3.77 -6.41 -5.55
N ALA A 16 -3.84 -7.28 -6.58
CA ALA A 16 -2.68 -7.59 -7.42
C ALA A 16 -2.29 -6.40 -8.29
N THR A 17 -3.29 -5.74 -8.90
CA THR A 17 -3.10 -4.56 -9.74
C THR A 17 -2.62 -3.38 -8.89
N LEU A 18 -3.08 -3.25 -7.64
CA LEU A 18 -2.57 -2.26 -6.68
C LEU A 18 -1.09 -2.47 -6.34
N LEU A 19 -0.66 -3.71 -6.16
CA LEU A 19 0.75 -4.05 -5.89
C LEU A 19 1.64 -3.78 -7.12
N GLU A 20 1.14 -4.07 -8.33
CA GLU A 20 1.83 -3.75 -9.58
C GLU A 20 1.93 -2.24 -9.80
N ALA A 21 0.85 -1.49 -9.54
CA ALA A 21 0.84 -0.04 -9.59
C ALA A 21 1.83 0.55 -8.59
N PHE A 22 1.92 -0.01 -7.37
CA PHE A 22 2.93 0.38 -6.38
C PHE A 22 4.35 0.18 -6.90
N ALA A 23 4.65 -0.96 -7.51
CA ALA A 23 5.96 -1.21 -8.11
C ALA A 23 6.29 -0.21 -9.22
N LEU A 24 5.31 0.11 -10.08
CA LEU A 24 5.47 1.09 -11.16
C LEU A 24 5.74 2.49 -10.61
N VAL A 25 5.00 2.96 -9.60
CA VAL A 25 5.19 4.32 -9.08
C VAL A 25 6.49 4.49 -8.30
N GLN A 26 7.10 3.42 -7.79
CA GLN A 26 8.44 3.50 -7.19
C GLN A 26 9.50 3.98 -8.20
N GLU A 27 9.30 3.73 -9.49
CA GLU A 27 10.21 4.17 -10.55
C GLU A 27 9.88 5.58 -11.09
N THR A 28 8.75 6.16 -10.68
CA THR A 28 8.29 7.49 -11.14
C THR A 28 8.70 8.60 -10.17
N SER A 29 8.80 9.85 -10.64
CA SER A 29 8.97 11.03 -9.78
C SER A 29 7.63 11.64 -9.33
N ASP A 30 6.50 10.98 -9.61
CA ASP A 30 5.16 11.52 -9.31
C ASP A 30 4.77 11.16 -7.87
N GLN A 31 4.88 12.15 -6.99
CA GLN A 31 4.65 11.97 -5.55
C GLN A 31 3.17 11.83 -5.22
N ASP A 32 2.28 12.48 -5.99
CA ASP A 32 0.84 12.44 -5.76
C ASP A 32 0.30 11.04 -6.07
N ASP A 33 0.72 10.47 -7.19
CA ASP A 33 0.39 9.11 -7.63
C ASP A 33 0.83 8.05 -6.58
N ARG A 34 2.00 8.25 -5.95
CA ARG A 34 2.50 7.39 -4.86
C ARG A 34 1.65 7.48 -3.61
N ASP A 35 1.28 8.69 -3.19
CA ASP A 35 0.52 8.90 -1.96
C ASP A 35 -0.88 8.30 -2.07
N VAL A 36 -1.52 8.35 -3.25
CA VAL A 36 -2.83 7.73 -3.51
C VAL A 36 -2.74 6.19 -3.42
N ILE A 37 -1.74 5.57 -4.05
CA ILE A 37 -1.54 4.12 -3.96
C ILE A 37 -1.25 3.68 -2.52
N LEU A 38 -0.39 4.41 -1.81
CA LEU A 38 -0.06 4.10 -0.41
C LEU A 38 -1.29 4.21 0.49
N ALA A 39 -2.15 5.21 0.30
CA ALA A 39 -3.38 5.38 1.04
C ALA A 39 -4.33 4.19 0.82
N GLU A 40 -4.51 3.75 -0.43
CA GLU A 40 -5.41 2.63 -0.76
C GLU A 40 -4.83 1.28 -0.30
N MET A 41 -3.53 1.06 -0.45
CA MET A 41 -2.86 -0.12 0.09
C MET A 41 -2.95 -0.19 1.62
N ALA A 42 -2.84 0.95 2.32
CA ALA A 42 -3.02 1.03 3.76
C ALA A 42 -4.48 0.75 4.17
N ARG A 43 -5.46 1.28 3.43
CA ARG A 43 -6.90 1.00 3.64
C ARG A 43 -7.21 -0.50 3.55
N ARG A 44 -6.56 -1.20 2.63
CA ARG A 44 -6.73 -2.64 2.38
C ARG A 44 -5.78 -3.54 3.16
N ASN A 45 -4.90 -2.96 3.98
CA ASN A 45 -3.90 -3.69 4.75
C ASN A 45 -2.97 -4.56 3.87
N LEU A 46 -2.67 -4.11 2.64
CA LEU A 46 -1.79 -4.80 1.67
C LEU A 46 -0.30 -4.51 1.93
N GLY A 47 0.01 -3.50 2.77
CA GLY A 47 1.35 -3.16 3.24
C GLY A 47 1.82 -4.09 4.36
N GLY A 48 2.13 -5.34 4.02
CA GLY A 48 2.61 -6.33 4.97
C GLY A 48 4.05 -6.13 5.44
N THR A 49 4.30 -5.11 6.27
CA THR A 49 5.30 -5.17 7.36
C THR A 49 4.80 -4.34 8.53
N THR A 50 4.24 -5.00 9.54
CA THR A 50 3.80 -4.38 10.81
C THR A 50 5.01 -3.93 11.66
N PRO A 51 4.79 -3.07 12.67
CA PRO A 51 4.85 -3.65 14.01
C PRO A 51 3.77 -3.08 14.94
N MET A 52 2.63 -3.74 15.03
CA MET A 52 1.75 -3.62 16.20
C MET A 52 1.27 -5.01 16.64
N ALA A 53 2.20 -5.77 17.21
CA ALA A 53 1.89 -6.72 18.27
C ALA A 53 3.13 -6.78 19.18
N PRO A 54 3.06 -6.35 20.45
CA PRO A 54 4.05 -6.81 21.41
C PRO A 54 3.82 -8.32 21.54
N VAL A 55 4.65 -9.10 20.85
CA VAL A 55 4.80 -10.51 21.16
C VAL A 55 5.24 -10.55 22.62
N ARG A 56 4.31 -10.93 23.50
CA ARG A 56 4.63 -11.26 24.88
C ARG A 56 5.59 -12.43 24.83
N MET A 57 6.87 -12.14 24.85
CA MET A 57 7.89 -13.15 25.06
C MET A 57 7.93 -13.41 26.56
N GLU A 58 7.00 -14.25 27.01
CA GLU A 58 7.15 -14.99 28.26
C GLU A 58 8.40 -15.85 28.15
N CYS A 59 9.55 -15.31 28.51
CA CYS A 59 10.73 -16.10 28.83
C CYS A 59 10.69 -16.39 30.33
N ARG A 60 9.95 -17.44 30.69
CA ARG A 60 10.29 -18.34 31.82
C ARG A 60 11.29 -19.37 31.26
N PRO A 61 12.24 -19.92 32.04
CA PRO A 61 12.14 -20.31 33.45
C PRO A 61 12.84 -19.38 34.44
#